data_AF-A0A8S3DNM6-F1
#
_entry.id   AF-A0A8S3DNM6-F1
#
_cell.length_a   1.000
_cell.length_b   1.000
_cell.length_c   1.000
_cell.angle_alpha   90.00
_cell.angle_beta   90.00
_cell.angle_gamma   90.00
#
_symmetry.space_group_name_H-M   'P 1'
#
loop_
_entity.id
_entity.type
_entity.pdbx_description
1 polymer ?
#
loop_
_entity_poly.entity_id
_entity_poly.type
_entity_poly.pdbx_seq_one_letter_code
_entity_poly.pdbx_strand_id
1 'polypeptide(L)' 'MINGIELSPHACANFTRHEMATSLRSRNSFLANLVLGGFSTNERDQQRVQLYSIDYLGAMISANV' A
#
# COMPACT_ATOMS: atom_id res chain seq x y z
N MET A 1 6.12 -0.98 -14.00
CA MET A 1 7.42 -1.29 -13.39
C MET A 1 8.51 -0.77 -14.31
N ILE A 2 9.18 0.32 -13.95
CA ILE A 2 10.13 1.01 -14.85
C ILE A 2 11.54 0.42 -14.72
N ASN A 3 11.91 -0.08 -13.53
CA ASN A 3 13.28 -0.51 -13.21
C ASN A 3 13.50 -2.04 -13.29
N GLY A 4 12.49 -2.82 -13.70
CA GLY A 4 12.58 -4.30 -13.72
C GLY A 4 12.69 -4.97 -12.34
N ILE A 5 12.63 -4.21 -11.26
CA ILE A 5 12.71 -4.69 -9.87
C ILE A 5 11.30 -4.81 -9.31
N GLU A 6 11.05 -5.90 -8.59
CA GLU A 6 9.81 -6.12 -7.86
C GLU A 6 9.70 -5.14 -6.67
N LEU A 7 8.55 -4.49 -6.55
CA LEU A 7 8.26 -3.61 -5.42
C LEU A 7 7.88 -4.46 -4.20
N SER A 8 8.43 -4.12 -3.03
CA SER A 8 7.97 -4.75 -1.80
C SER A 8 6.49 -4.39 -1.53
N PRO A 9 5.71 -5.26 -0.89
CA PRO A 9 4.32 -4.95 -0.54
C PRO A 9 4.20 -3.65 0.27
N HIS A 10 5.14 -3.38 1.18
CA HIS A 10 5.25 -2.11 1.90
C HIS A 10 5.42 -0.89 0.98
N ALA A 11 6.26 -0.99 -0.05
CA ALA A 11 6.43 0.10 -1.02
C ALA A 11 5.13 0.35 -1.81
N CYS A 12 4.48 -0.72 -2.27
CA CYS A 12 3.18 -0.65 -2.93
C CYS A 12 2.12 0.00 -2.02
N ALA A 13 2.03 -0.41 -0.75
CA ALA A 13 1.06 0.14 0.21
C ALA A 13 1.25 1.64 0.43
N ASN A 14 2.49 2.09 0.60
CA ASN A 14 2.79 3.51 0.77
C ASN A 14 2.49 4.33 -0.49
N PHE A 15 2.77 3.78 -1.67
CA PHE A 15 2.42 4.42 -2.93
C PHE A 15 0.89 4.55 -3.08
N THR A 16 0.14 3.48 -2.90
CA THR A 16 -1.33 3.50 -2.96
C THR A 16 -1.93 4.48 -1.95
N ARG A 17 -1.43 4.48 -0.71
CA ARG A 17 -1.83 5.44 0.33
C ARG A 17 -1.57 6.88 -0.09
N HIS A 18 -0.41 7.15 -0.70
CA HIS A 18 -0.07 8.48 -1.20
C HIS A 18 -1.03 8.93 -2.30
N GLU A 19 -1.32 8.06 -3.27
CA GLU A 19 -2.27 8.37 -4.34
C GLU A 19 -3.69 8.63 -3.81
N MET A 20 -4.15 7.88 -2.81
CA MET A 20 -5.42 8.17 -2.13
C MET A 20 -5.42 9.55 -1.49
N ALA A 21 -4.40 9.85 -0.68
CA ALA A 21 -4.29 11.13 0.02
C ALA A 21 -4.18 12.32 -0.94
N THR A 22 -3.54 12.12 -2.10
CA THR A 22 -3.46 13.10 -3.18
C THR A 22 -4.80 13.24 -3.89
N SER A 23 -5.51 12.13 -4.16
CA SER A 23 -6.83 12.15 -4.81
C SER A 23 -7.88 12.93 -4.02
N LEU A 24 -7.81 12.94 -2.68
CA LEU A 24 -8.70 13.71 -1.80
C LEU A 24 -8.61 15.22 -2.02
N ARG A 25 -7.49 15.70 -2.58
CA ARG A 25 -7.30 17.12 -2.94
C ARG A 25 -7.61 17.41 -4.41
N SER A 26 -8.09 16.40 -5.15
CA SER A 26 -8.53 16.52 -6.53
C SER A 26 -10.05 16.53 -6.63
N ARG A 27 -10.59 16.82 -7.83
CA ARG A 27 -12.05 16.74 -8.07
C ARG A 27 -12.58 15.30 -8.07
N ASN A 28 -11.72 14.30 -8.29
CA ASN A 28 -12.09 12.89 -8.44
C ASN A 28 -11.40 12.05 -7.36
N SER A 29 -11.87 12.18 -6.12
CA SER A 29 -11.32 11.44 -5.00
C SER A 29 -11.74 9.96 -5.03
N PHE A 30 -10.82 9.08 -4.62
CA PHE A 30 -11.11 7.68 -4.37
C PHE A 30 -11.74 7.50 -2.98
N LEU A 31 -13.07 7.44 -2.94
CA LEU A 31 -13.85 7.23 -1.70
C LEU A 31 -14.04 5.74 -1.39
N ALA A 32 -12.94 5.01 -1.19
CA ALA A 32 -12.96 3.59 -0.89
C ALA A 32 -11.97 3.22 0.23
N ASN A 33 -12.37 2.28 1.08
CA ASN A 33 -11.45 1.61 2.00
C ASN A 33 -10.80 0.44 1.27
N LEU A 34 -9.50 0.21 1.48
CA LEU A 34 -8.73 -0.84 0.84
C LEU A 34 -8.08 -1.76 1.87
N VAL A 35 -7.98 -3.04 1.50
CA VAL A 35 -7.11 -4.01 2.14
C VAL A 35 -6.08 -4.44 1.12
N LEU A 36 -4.80 -4.20 1.40
CA LEU A 36 -3.69 -4.56 0.53
C LEU A 36 -2.88 -5.68 1.17
N GLY A 37 -2.95 -6.86 0.58
CA GLY A 37 -2.12 -8.00 0.93
C GLY A 37 -1.02 -8.22 -0.10
N GLY A 38 0.15 -8.64 0.36
CA GLY A 38 1.24 -9.01 -0.52
C GLY A 38 2.25 -9.93 0.14
N PHE A 39 3.05 -10.59 -0.68
CA PHE A 39 4.15 -11.43 -0.27
C PHE A 39 5.44 -10.94 -0.90
N SER A 40 6.48 -10.79 -0.09
CA SER A 40 7.82 -10.45 -0.56
C SER A 40 8.64 -11.71 -0.81
N THR A 41 9.19 -11.79 -2.02
CA THR A 41 10.16 -12.81 -2.44
C THR A 41 11.55 -12.55 -1.84
N ASN A 42 11.81 -11.33 -1.35
CA ASN A 42 13.07 -10.99 -0.70
C ASN A 42 13.18 -11.64 0.69
N GLU A 43 14.12 -12.57 0.82
CA GLU A 43 14.36 -13.32 2.06
C GLU A 43 14.92 -12.45 3.20
N ARG A 44 15.43 -11.25 2.90
CA ARG A 44 15.96 -10.32 3.91
C ARG A 44 14.87 -9.51 4.62
N ASP A 45 13.63 -9.54 4.13
CA ASP A 45 12.54 -8.82 4.74
C ASP A 45 12.11 -9.52 6.04
N GLN A 46 12.08 -8.77 7.15
CA GLN A 46 11.68 -9.30 8.48
C GLN A 46 10.31 -9.97 8.44
N GLN A 47 9.40 -9.42 7.64
CA GLN A 47 8.07 -9.93 7.45
C GLN A 47 7.76 -10.03 5.96
N ARG A 48 7.73 -11.25 5.44
CA ARG A 48 7.51 -11.52 4.02
C ARG A 48 6.04 -11.47 3.64
N VAL A 49 5.12 -11.92 4.50
CA VAL A 49 3.67 -11.77 4.31
C VAL A 49 3.24 -10.47 4.98
N GLN A 50 2.69 -9.54 4.22
CA GLN A 50 2.29 -8.22 4.71
C GLN A 50 0.85 -7.93 4.31
N LEU A 51 0.07 -7.39 5.24
CA LEU A 51 -1.31 -6.98 5.09
C LEU A 51 -1.47 -5.56 5.64
N TYR A 52 -2.11 -4.69 4.87
CA TYR A 52 -2.35 -3.30 5.22
C TYR A 52 -3.83 -2.98 5.08
N SER A 53 -4.37 -2.25 6.04
CA SER A 53 -5.69 -1.61 5.92
C SER A 53 -5.47 -0.12 5.66
N ILE A 54 -6.12 0.40 4.63
CA ILE A 54 -6.05 1.81 4.23
C ILE A 54 -7.49 2.36 4.21
N ASP A 55 -7.76 3.39 4.99
CA ASP A 55 -9.06 4.06 4.95
C ASP A 55 -9.15 5.05 3.78
N TYR A 56 -10.37 5.45 3.43
CA TYR A 56 -10.63 6.41 2.35
C TYR A 56 -9.97 7.79 2.54
N LEU A 57 -9.48 8.11 3.75
CA LEU A 57 -8.74 9.34 4.06
C LEU A 57 -7.22 9.21 3.82
N GLY A 58 -6.75 8.00 3.48
CA GLY A 58 -5.32 7.71 3.28
C GLY A 58 -4.56 7.45 4.58
N ALA A 59 -5.26 7.15 5.68
CA ALA A 59 -4.64 6.58 6.87
C ALA A 59 -4.40 5.08 6.64
N MET A 60 -3.25 4.59 7.06
CA MET A 60 -2.82 3.22 6.83
C MET A 60 -2.30 2.58 8.11
N ILE A 61 -2.69 1.34 8.36
CA ILE A 61 -2.15 0.51 9.44
C ILE A 61 -1.65 -0.83 8.89
N SER A 62 -0.61 -1.38 9.51
CA SER A 62 -0.22 -2.79 9.32
C SER A 62 -1.22 -3.67 10.07
N ALA A 63 -1.83 -4.61 9.37
CA ALA A 63 -2.85 -5.54 9.87
C ALA A 63 -2.33 -6.97 10.02
N ASN A 64 -1.01 -7.11 10.10
CA ASN A 64 -0.35 -8.39 10.35
C ASN A 64 -0.67 -8.87 11.78
N VAL A 65 -1.23 -10.07 11.91
CA VAL A 65 -1.42 -10.79 13.18
C VAL A 65 -0.22 -11.68 13.44
#